data_AF-A0A1Q6STA3-F1
#
_entry.id   AF-A0A1Q6STA3-F1
#
_cell.length_a   1.000
_cell.length_b   1.000
_cell.length_c   1.000
_cell.angle_alpha   90.00
_cell.angle_beta   90.00
_cell.angle_gamma   90.00
#
_symmetry.space_group_name_H-M   'P 1'
#
loop_
_entity.id
_entity.type
_entity.pdbx_description
1 polymer ?
#
loop_
_entity_poly.entity_id
_entity_poly.type
_entity_poly.pdbx_seq_one_letter_code
_entity_poly.pdbx_strand_id
1 'polypeptide(L)'
;MFVLLLTVSLFGYINRFAPYAFMTGGFFSALSGFIGMKIATAANSRTANACRRSLNGGLRVAFSAGSVMGLTVVGLGLLDISVWYIILKMGFRLPVEEISGAMINFGMGASSMALFARVGGGIFTKAADVGADLVGKVEAGIPEDDPRTPACIADNVGDNVGDVAGMGADLYESYVSSVLSASALGVSAFNEVAAVDRTRAMLVPLLLAAVGVIASVIGTFFVRTKENTSQKSLLAALRRGTNLSAVIIALAAYPIVRFALGRGFAGIAWSPALR
;
A
#
# COMPACT_ATOMS: atom_id res chain seq x y z
N MET A 1 7.23 -0.59 -21.90
CA MET A 1 7.96 0.18 -20.87
C MET A 1 9.34 -0.41 -20.57
N PHE A 2 9.45 -1.68 -20.17
CA PHE A 2 10.76 -2.31 -19.89
C PHE A 2 11.81 -2.13 -21.00
N VAL A 3 11.46 -2.45 -22.26
CA VAL A 3 12.38 -2.26 -23.41
C VAL A 3 12.83 -0.81 -23.54
N LEU A 4 11.94 0.15 -23.30
CA LEU A 4 12.28 1.57 -23.35
C LEU A 4 13.28 1.95 -22.25
N LEU A 5 13.03 1.54 -21.00
CA LEU A 5 13.98 1.75 -19.90
C LEU A 5 15.31 1.07 -20.18
N LEU A 6 15.30 -0.15 -20.72
CA LEU A 6 16.52 -0.87 -21.07
C LEU A 6 17.32 -0.11 -22.13
N THR A 7 16.67 0.38 -23.18
CA THR A 7 17.31 1.17 -24.23
C THR A 7 17.91 2.46 -23.65
N VAL A 8 17.15 3.24 -22.87
CA VAL A 8 17.63 4.48 -22.25
C VAL A 8 18.78 4.23 -21.28
N SER A 9 18.72 3.10 -20.56
CA SER A 9 19.78 2.61 -19.67
C SER A 9 21.06 2.23 -20.44
N LEU A 10 20.94 1.57 -21.59
CA LEU A 10 22.08 1.24 -22.46
C LEU A 10 22.77 2.48 -23.03
N PHE A 11 22.02 3.55 -23.29
CA PHE A 11 22.57 4.85 -23.68
C PHE A 11 23.16 5.66 -22.51
N GLY A 12 23.11 5.13 -21.28
CA GLY A 12 23.73 5.75 -20.10
C GLY A 12 22.94 6.91 -19.49
N TYR A 13 21.69 7.15 -19.91
CA TYR A 13 20.87 8.24 -19.38
C TYR A 13 20.23 7.92 -18.02
N ILE A 14 20.03 6.64 -17.69
CA ILE A 14 19.50 6.19 -16.40
C ILE A 14 20.35 5.05 -15.83
N ASN A 15 20.17 4.76 -14.54
CA ASN A 15 20.89 3.68 -13.88
C ASN A 15 20.65 2.32 -14.56
N ARG A 16 21.73 1.53 -14.74
CA ARG A 16 21.69 0.17 -15.31
C ARG A 16 20.68 -0.77 -14.64
N PHE A 17 20.38 -0.55 -13.37
CA PHE A 17 19.44 -1.35 -12.58
C PHE A 17 17.98 -0.90 -12.70
N ALA A 18 17.71 0.29 -13.26
CA ALA A 18 16.36 0.84 -13.38
C ALA A 18 15.33 -0.07 -14.11
N PRO A 19 15.67 -0.76 -15.21
CA PRO A 19 14.71 -1.64 -15.88
C PRO A 19 14.33 -2.85 -15.03
N TYR A 20 15.28 -3.39 -14.26
CA TYR A 20 15.06 -4.55 -13.38
C TYR A 20 14.27 -4.15 -12.14
N ALA A 21 14.58 -2.97 -11.59
CA ALA A 21 13.82 -2.32 -10.54
C ALA A 21 12.33 -2.15 -10.93
N PHE A 22 12.08 -1.68 -12.15
CA PHE A 22 10.73 -1.58 -12.70
C PHE A 22 10.02 -2.95 -12.73
N MET A 23 10.71 -4.03 -13.12
CA MET A 23 10.09 -5.36 -13.16
C MET A 23 9.73 -5.87 -11.77
N THR A 24 10.60 -5.73 -10.77
CA THR A 24 10.33 -6.21 -9.41
C THR A 24 9.19 -5.44 -8.76
N GLY A 25 9.16 -4.11 -8.94
CA GLY A 25 8.05 -3.28 -8.44
C GLY A 25 6.70 -3.69 -9.02
N GLY A 26 6.64 -3.97 -10.32
CA GLY A 26 5.43 -4.49 -10.97
C GLY A 26 5.04 -5.89 -10.49
N PHE A 27 6.03 -6.78 -10.32
CA PHE A 27 5.80 -8.14 -9.82
C PHE A 27 5.23 -8.15 -8.40
N PHE A 28 5.82 -7.40 -7.47
CA PHE A 28 5.34 -7.34 -6.09
C PHE A 28 4.00 -6.63 -5.95
N SER A 29 3.70 -5.65 -6.81
CA SER A 29 2.36 -5.05 -6.92
C SER A 29 1.30 -6.05 -7.39
N ALA A 30 1.62 -6.88 -8.39
CA ALA A 30 0.72 -7.96 -8.81
C ALA A 30 0.54 -9.01 -7.69
N LEU A 31 1.63 -9.37 -7.01
CA LEU A 31 1.62 -10.34 -5.93
C LEU A 31 0.80 -9.86 -4.73
N SER A 32 0.88 -8.57 -4.36
CA SER A 32 0.09 -8.00 -3.27
C SER A 32 -1.41 -8.08 -3.56
N GLY A 33 -1.82 -7.72 -4.78
CA GLY A 33 -3.21 -7.84 -5.24
C GLY A 33 -3.69 -9.29 -5.25
N PHE A 34 -2.86 -10.22 -5.74
CA PHE A 34 -3.20 -11.64 -5.78
C PHE A 34 -3.39 -12.25 -4.38
N ILE A 35 -2.48 -11.98 -3.44
CA ILE A 35 -2.60 -12.48 -2.07
C ILE A 35 -3.85 -11.87 -1.40
N GLY A 36 -4.11 -10.58 -1.61
CA GLY A 36 -5.34 -9.90 -1.17
C GLY A 36 -6.60 -10.63 -1.64
N MET A 37 -6.69 -10.90 -2.94
CA MET A 37 -7.81 -11.64 -3.53
C MET A 37 -7.98 -13.03 -2.92
N LYS A 38 -6.87 -13.76 -2.72
CA LYS A 38 -6.88 -15.11 -2.14
C LYS A 38 -7.39 -15.11 -0.70
N ILE A 39 -6.99 -14.14 0.12
CA ILE A 39 -7.49 -14.07 1.49
C ILE A 39 -8.96 -13.63 1.54
N ALA A 40 -9.37 -12.67 0.70
CA ALA A 40 -10.76 -12.23 0.64
C ALA A 40 -11.70 -13.36 0.23
N THR A 41 -11.44 -14.02 -0.90
CA THR A 41 -12.23 -15.18 -1.37
C THR A 41 -12.30 -16.31 -0.34
N ALA A 42 -11.24 -16.54 0.43
CA ALA A 42 -11.26 -17.52 1.53
C ALA A 42 -12.00 -17.04 2.80
N ALA A 43 -12.14 -15.73 3.01
CA ALA A 43 -12.74 -15.13 4.19
C ALA A 43 -14.23 -14.81 4.03
N ASN A 44 -14.72 -14.51 2.83
CA ASN A 44 -16.09 -14.03 2.60
C ASN A 44 -17.16 -14.97 3.20
N SER A 45 -17.08 -16.27 2.89
CA SER A 45 -18.01 -17.27 3.43
C SER A 45 -17.86 -17.46 4.96
N ARG A 46 -16.65 -17.30 5.50
CA ARG A 46 -16.39 -17.37 6.95
C ARG A 46 -17.00 -16.16 7.67
N THR A 47 -16.91 -14.98 7.08
CA THR A 47 -17.56 -13.76 7.57
C THR A 47 -19.07 -13.94 7.60
N ALA A 48 -19.67 -14.41 6.50
CA ALA A 48 -21.11 -14.68 6.44
C ALA A 48 -21.56 -15.68 7.52
N ASN A 49 -20.80 -16.77 7.71
CA ASN A 49 -21.10 -17.75 8.75
C ASN A 49 -20.93 -17.18 10.18
N ALA A 50 -19.95 -16.30 10.40
CA ALA A 50 -19.75 -15.65 11.70
C ALA A 50 -20.86 -14.65 12.04
N CYS A 51 -21.40 -13.95 11.04
CA CYS A 51 -22.54 -13.03 11.20
C CYS A 51 -23.81 -13.74 11.71
N ARG A 52 -23.94 -15.07 11.51
CA ARG A 52 -25.05 -15.86 12.09
C ARG A 52 -25.03 -15.90 13.61
N ARG A 53 -23.85 -15.71 14.23
CA ARG A 53 -23.68 -15.73 15.69
C ARG A 53 -23.69 -14.34 16.29
N SER A 54 -22.96 -13.41 15.67
CA SER A 54 -22.80 -12.05 16.19
C SER A 54 -22.21 -11.12 15.13
N LEU A 55 -22.56 -9.83 15.19
CA LEU A 55 -22.03 -8.80 14.30
C LEU A 55 -20.52 -8.60 14.55
N ASN A 56 -20.11 -8.60 15.82
CA ASN A 56 -18.69 -8.47 16.17
C ASN A 56 -17.87 -9.68 15.71
N GLY A 57 -18.48 -10.88 15.69
CA GLY A 57 -17.89 -12.10 15.15
C GLY A 57 -17.57 -11.95 13.66
N GLY A 58 -18.55 -11.51 12.87
CA GLY A 58 -18.37 -11.18 11.46
C GLY A 58 -17.29 -10.10 11.25
N LEU A 59 -17.37 -9.00 12.00
CA LEU A 59 -16.40 -7.91 11.92
C LEU A 59 -14.97 -8.39 12.21
N ARG A 60 -14.77 -9.26 13.21
CA ARG A 60 -13.43 -9.78 13.53
C ARG A 60 -12.84 -10.61 12.39
N VAL A 61 -13.65 -11.45 11.74
CA VAL A 61 -13.18 -12.26 10.60
C VAL A 61 -12.82 -11.36 9.42
N ALA A 62 -13.73 -10.44 9.05
CA ALA A 62 -13.51 -9.49 7.98
C ALA A 62 -12.28 -8.60 8.23
N PHE A 63 -12.15 -8.05 9.45
CA PHE A 63 -11.03 -7.20 9.82
C PHE A 63 -9.69 -7.96 9.87
N SER A 64 -9.70 -9.23 10.29
CA SER A 64 -8.50 -10.08 10.26
C SER A 64 -8.07 -10.36 8.82
N ALA A 65 -9.01 -10.66 7.92
CA ALA A 65 -8.72 -10.84 6.50
C ALA A 65 -8.13 -9.56 5.86
N GLY A 66 -8.73 -8.40 6.14
CA GLY A 66 -8.21 -7.11 5.70
C GLY A 66 -6.82 -6.79 6.28
N SER A 67 -6.56 -7.20 7.54
CA SER A 67 -5.24 -7.04 8.16
C SER A 67 -4.17 -7.89 7.47
N VAL A 68 -4.48 -9.11 7.02
CA VAL A 68 -3.56 -9.95 6.24
C VAL A 68 -3.22 -9.28 4.91
N MET A 69 -4.21 -8.72 4.21
CA MET A 69 -3.98 -7.95 2.98
C MET A 69 -3.05 -6.75 3.24
N GLY A 70 -3.36 -5.92 4.25
CA GLY A 70 -2.56 -4.72 4.56
C GLY A 70 -1.12 -5.04 4.98
N LEU A 71 -0.93 -6.05 5.85
CA LEU A 71 0.40 -6.49 6.27
C LEU A 71 1.20 -7.13 5.12
N THR A 72 0.52 -7.80 4.19
CA THR A 72 1.18 -8.34 2.99
C THR A 72 1.67 -7.22 2.09
N VAL A 73 0.83 -6.21 1.81
CA VAL A 73 1.21 -5.05 0.98
C VAL A 73 2.45 -4.37 1.54
N VAL A 74 2.42 -4.04 2.82
CA VAL A 74 3.53 -3.33 3.47
C VAL A 74 4.76 -4.23 3.62
N GLY A 75 4.57 -5.50 3.99
CA GLY A 75 5.64 -6.47 4.15
C GLY A 75 6.39 -6.72 2.85
N LEU A 76 5.68 -6.92 1.74
CA LEU A 76 6.29 -7.06 0.41
C LEU A 76 7.00 -5.78 -0.02
N GLY A 77 6.42 -4.60 0.23
CA GLY A 77 7.04 -3.33 -0.12
C GLY A 77 8.36 -3.08 0.63
N LEU A 78 8.37 -3.31 1.95
CA LEU A 78 9.59 -3.19 2.74
C LEU A 78 10.62 -4.27 2.39
N LEU A 79 10.18 -5.49 2.06
CA LEU A 79 11.06 -6.56 1.62
C LEU A 79 11.74 -6.21 0.29
N ASP A 80 11.00 -5.78 -0.72
CA ASP A 80 11.51 -5.39 -2.04
C ASP A 80 12.55 -4.26 -1.89
N ILE A 81 12.19 -3.21 -1.14
CA ILE A 81 13.08 -2.09 -0.82
C ILE A 81 14.36 -2.57 -0.11
N SER A 82 14.24 -3.38 0.93
CA SER A 82 15.38 -3.81 1.74
C SER A 82 16.33 -4.71 0.96
N VAL A 83 15.79 -5.68 0.21
CA VAL A 83 16.57 -6.62 -0.59
C VAL A 83 17.36 -5.86 -1.66
N TRP A 84 16.71 -4.95 -2.38
CA TRP A 84 17.40 -4.14 -3.39
C TRP A 84 18.44 -3.20 -2.81
N TYR A 85 18.14 -2.55 -1.68
CA TYR A 85 19.12 -1.72 -1.00
C TYR A 85 20.38 -2.51 -0.64
N ILE A 86 20.22 -3.72 -0.08
CA ILE A 86 21.34 -4.61 0.26
C ILE A 86 22.12 -5.03 -0.99
N ILE A 87 21.43 -5.48 -2.05
CA ILE A 87 22.07 -5.92 -3.30
C ILE A 87 22.88 -4.77 -3.92
N LEU A 88 22.32 -3.58 -4.02
CA LEU A 88 22.99 -2.44 -4.65
C LEU A 88 24.11 -1.86 -3.79
N LYS A 89 23.92 -1.80 -2.46
CA LYS A 89 24.92 -1.24 -1.53
C LYS A 89 26.05 -2.22 -1.21
N MET A 90 25.73 -3.48 -0.89
CA MET A 90 26.72 -4.47 -0.45
C MET A 90 27.27 -5.29 -1.62
N GLY A 91 26.40 -5.67 -2.58
CA GLY A 91 26.80 -6.46 -3.75
C GLY A 91 27.54 -5.63 -4.80
N PHE A 92 26.93 -4.53 -5.24
CA PHE A 92 27.48 -3.68 -6.30
C PHE A 92 28.25 -2.44 -5.81
N ARG A 93 28.26 -2.17 -4.49
CA ARG A 93 28.97 -1.06 -3.84
C ARG A 93 28.65 0.31 -4.44
N LEU A 94 27.39 0.51 -4.84
CA LEU A 94 26.96 1.76 -5.44
C LEU A 94 26.85 2.90 -4.41
N PRO A 95 27.05 4.16 -4.85
CA PRO A 95 26.78 5.33 -4.04
C PRO A 95 25.25 5.49 -3.85
N VAL A 96 24.84 6.18 -2.78
CA VAL A 96 23.44 6.22 -2.32
C VAL A 96 22.53 6.93 -3.34
N GLU A 97 23.09 7.88 -4.09
CA GLU A 97 22.44 8.64 -5.16
C GLU A 97 22.00 7.71 -6.29
N GLU A 98 22.89 6.81 -6.71
CA GLU A 98 22.60 5.81 -7.73
C GLU A 98 21.59 4.78 -7.25
N ILE A 99 21.69 4.35 -5.98
CA ILE A 99 20.74 3.41 -5.37
C ILE A 99 19.34 4.02 -5.36
N SER A 100 19.21 5.26 -4.86
CA SER A 100 17.94 5.95 -4.81
C SER A 100 17.36 6.19 -6.21
N GLY A 101 18.19 6.56 -7.18
CA GLY A 101 17.79 6.74 -8.57
C GLY A 101 17.36 5.44 -9.25
N ALA A 102 17.93 4.29 -8.88
CA ALA A 102 17.47 3.00 -9.36
C ALA A 102 16.12 2.61 -8.75
N MET A 103 16.00 2.71 -7.42
CA MET A 103 14.84 2.24 -6.66
C MET A 103 13.57 3.04 -6.95
N ILE A 104 13.64 4.33 -7.30
CA ILE A 104 12.45 5.12 -7.65
C ILE A 104 11.65 4.50 -8.82
N ASN A 105 12.32 3.70 -9.67
CA ASN A 105 11.67 2.99 -10.77
C ASN A 105 10.76 1.83 -10.29
N PHE A 106 10.86 1.40 -9.03
CA PHE A 106 9.90 0.45 -8.43
C PHE A 106 8.49 1.03 -8.49
N GLY A 107 8.34 2.31 -8.11
CA GLY A 107 7.06 3.02 -8.14
C GLY A 107 6.48 3.07 -9.56
N MET A 108 7.33 3.29 -10.57
CA MET A 108 6.88 3.27 -11.97
C MET A 108 6.39 1.88 -12.42
N GLY A 109 7.09 0.82 -11.99
CA GLY A 109 6.69 -0.56 -12.23
C GLY A 109 5.38 -0.94 -11.55
N ALA A 110 5.30 -0.64 -10.25
CA ALA A 110 4.10 -0.86 -9.44
C ALA A 110 2.90 -0.10 -9.99
N SER A 111 3.07 1.17 -10.36
CA SER A 111 2.02 2.01 -10.94
C SER A 111 1.51 1.48 -12.28
N SER A 112 2.41 1.02 -13.14
CA SER A 112 2.02 0.39 -14.40
C SER A 112 1.12 -0.83 -14.15
N MET A 113 1.50 -1.70 -13.20
CA MET A 113 0.70 -2.88 -12.87
C MET A 113 -0.62 -2.51 -12.18
N ALA A 114 -0.58 -1.62 -11.19
CA ALA A 114 -1.75 -1.16 -10.44
C ALA A 114 -2.79 -0.49 -11.35
N LEU A 115 -2.36 0.27 -12.37
CA LEU A 115 -3.23 0.86 -13.36
C LEU A 115 -4.05 -0.20 -14.09
N PHE A 116 -3.40 -1.24 -14.63
CA PHE A 116 -4.11 -2.31 -15.34
C PHE A 116 -4.99 -3.13 -14.40
N ALA A 117 -4.53 -3.43 -13.19
CA ALA A 117 -5.31 -4.17 -12.21
C ALA A 117 -6.58 -3.41 -11.79
N ARG A 118 -6.47 -2.11 -11.50
CA ARG A 118 -7.61 -1.29 -11.06
C ARG A 118 -8.56 -0.96 -12.20
N VAL A 119 -8.06 -0.62 -13.39
CA VAL A 119 -8.92 -0.33 -14.54
C VAL A 119 -9.62 -1.60 -15.02
N GLY A 120 -8.87 -2.70 -15.19
CA GLY A 120 -9.44 -3.97 -15.62
C GLY A 120 -10.44 -4.54 -14.62
N GLY A 121 -10.06 -4.61 -13.33
CA GLY A 121 -10.94 -5.08 -12.27
C GLY A 121 -12.13 -4.14 -12.03
N GLY A 122 -11.91 -2.83 -12.12
CA GLY A 122 -12.94 -1.79 -11.97
C GLY A 122 -14.01 -1.85 -13.06
N ILE A 123 -13.60 -2.03 -14.32
CA ILE A 123 -14.55 -2.24 -15.43
C ILE A 123 -15.34 -3.52 -15.20
N PHE A 124 -14.67 -4.62 -14.81
CA PHE A 124 -15.33 -5.89 -14.56
C PHE A 124 -16.38 -5.80 -13.46
N THR A 125 -16.00 -5.27 -12.28
CA THR A 125 -16.93 -5.16 -11.14
C THR A 125 -18.07 -4.22 -11.45
N LYS A 126 -17.81 -3.03 -11.97
CA LYS A 126 -18.89 -2.05 -12.19
C LYS A 126 -19.82 -2.40 -13.34
N ALA A 127 -19.36 -3.13 -14.35
CA ALA A 127 -20.26 -3.66 -15.36
C ALA A 127 -21.22 -4.73 -14.78
N ALA A 128 -20.72 -5.59 -13.88
CA ALA A 128 -21.51 -6.64 -13.25
C ALA A 128 -22.49 -6.09 -12.20
N ASP A 129 -21.99 -5.26 -11.28
CA ASP A 129 -22.73 -4.56 -10.20
C ASP A 129 -23.93 -3.79 -10.78
N VAL A 130 -23.67 -2.85 -11.71
CA VAL A 130 -24.74 -2.04 -12.33
C VAL A 130 -25.74 -2.90 -13.10
N GLY A 131 -25.27 -3.94 -13.80
CA GLY A 131 -26.16 -4.84 -14.55
C GLY A 131 -27.05 -5.70 -13.64
N ALA A 132 -26.49 -6.23 -12.55
CA ALA A 132 -27.22 -7.04 -11.57
C ALA A 132 -28.28 -6.21 -10.84
N ASP A 133 -27.90 -5.02 -10.40
CA ASP A 133 -28.76 -4.14 -9.61
C ASP A 133 -29.90 -3.54 -10.41
N LEU A 134 -29.65 -3.05 -11.63
CA LEU A 134 -30.71 -2.43 -12.44
C LEU A 134 -31.76 -3.46 -12.83
N VAL A 135 -31.35 -4.60 -13.39
CA VAL A 135 -32.31 -5.61 -13.85
C VAL A 135 -32.97 -6.32 -12.66
N GLY A 136 -32.21 -6.64 -11.61
CA GLY A 136 -32.72 -7.33 -10.43
C GLY A 136 -33.65 -6.45 -9.60
N LYS A 137 -33.14 -5.34 -9.06
CA LYS A 137 -33.87 -4.50 -8.11
C LYS A 137 -34.92 -3.62 -8.78
N VAL A 138 -34.59 -3.00 -9.92
CA VAL A 138 -35.44 -1.96 -10.52
C VAL A 138 -36.46 -2.55 -11.49
N GLU A 139 -36.04 -3.46 -12.38
CA GLU A 139 -36.94 -4.03 -13.40
C GLU A 139 -37.74 -5.23 -12.90
N ALA A 140 -37.05 -6.22 -12.29
CA ALA A 140 -37.68 -7.46 -11.84
C ALA A 140 -38.23 -7.38 -10.41
N GLY A 141 -37.85 -6.37 -9.62
CA GLY A 141 -38.29 -6.19 -8.24
C GLY A 141 -37.85 -7.30 -7.29
N ILE A 142 -36.75 -7.99 -7.61
CA ILE A 142 -36.15 -9.02 -6.74
C ILE A 142 -35.06 -8.41 -5.84
N PRO A 143 -34.76 -9.02 -4.68
CA PRO A 143 -33.72 -8.52 -3.78
C PRO A 143 -32.33 -8.42 -4.43
N GLU A 144 -31.47 -7.59 -3.82
CA GLU A 144 -30.03 -7.58 -4.08
C GLU A 144 -29.40 -8.95 -3.85
N ASP A 145 -28.38 -9.28 -4.64
CA ASP A 145 -27.64 -10.55 -4.57
C ASP A 145 -28.53 -11.81 -4.69
N ASP A 146 -29.74 -11.69 -5.27
CA ASP A 146 -30.63 -12.83 -5.41
C ASP A 146 -30.01 -13.93 -6.31
N PRO A 147 -30.04 -15.21 -5.90
CA PRO A 147 -29.43 -16.30 -6.67
C PRO A 147 -30.07 -16.53 -8.04
N ARG A 148 -31.25 -15.96 -8.31
CA ARG A 148 -31.91 -16.00 -9.62
C ARG A 148 -31.29 -15.00 -10.61
N THR A 149 -30.55 -14.00 -10.12
CA THR A 149 -29.88 -13.00 -10.95
C THR A 149 -28.60 -13.61 -11.54
N PRO A 150 -28.50 -13.80 -12.86
CA PRO A 150 -27.34 -14.45 -13.48
C PRO A 150 -26.04 -13.64 -13.32
N ALA A 151 -26.15 -12.31 -13.11
CA ALA A 151 -25.02 -11.41 -12.91
C ALA A 151 -24.46 -11.42 -11.47
N CYS A 152 -25.18 -11.97 -10.48
CA CYS A 152 -24.79 -11.94 -9.07
C CYS A 152 -23.41 -12.58 -8.80
N ILE A 153 -23.09 -13.67 -9.50
CA ILE A 153 -21.75 -14.29 -9.40
C ILE A 153 -20.67 -13.38 -9.98
N ALA A 154 -20.94 -12.71 -11.10
CA ALA A 154 -19.97 -11.81 -11.72
C ALA A 154 -19.71 -10.58 -10.82
N ASP A 155 -20.75 -10.09 -10.16
CA ASP A 155 -20.65 -8.99 -9.20
C ASP A 155 -19.73 -9.34 -8.02
N ASN A 156 -20.05 -10.44 -7.33
CA ASN A 156 -19.25 -10.94 -6.21
C ASN A 156 -17.80 -11.33 -6.62
N VAL A 157 -17.59 -11.82 -7.84
CA VAL A 157 -16.23 -12.01 -8.38
C VAL A 157 -15.54 -10.65 -8.59
N GLY A 158 -16.28 -9.67 -9.11
CA GLY A 158 -15.86 -8.30 -9.31
C GLY A 158 -15.32 -7.65 -8.04
N ASP A 159 -16.00 -7.79 -6.90
CA ASP A 159 -15.53 -7.27 -5.61
C ASP A 159 -14.11 -7.76 -5.28
N ASN A 160 -13.82 -9.03 -5.56
CA ASN A 160 -12.51 -9.61 -5.25
C ASN A 160 -11.44 -9.21 -6.28
N VAL A 161 -11.83 -9.00 -7.55
CA VAL A 161 -10.91 -8.66 -8.64
C VAL A 161 -10.61 -7.16 -8.71
N GLY A 162 -11.62 -6.31 -8.62
CA GLY A 162 -11.50 -4.86 -8.61
C GLY A 162 -11.16 -4.33 -7.23
N ASP A 163 -12.09 -4.48 -6.30
CA ASP A 163 -12.05 -3.76 -5.02
C ASP A 163 -11.00 -4.34 -4.06
N VAL A 164 -10.62 -5.61 -4.21
CA VAL A 164 -9.54 -6.20 -3.41
C VAL A 164 -8.21 -6.23 -4.18
N ALA A 165 -8.12 -6.92 -5.32
CA ALA A 165 -6.83 -7.07 -5.99
C ALA A 165 -6.32 -5.75 -6.59
N GLY A 166 -7.20 -4.98 -7.23
CA GLY A 166 -6.88 -3.65 -7.74
C GLY A 166 -6.45 -2.68 -6.63
N MET A 167 -7.17 -2.69 -5.50
CA MET A 167 -6.79 -1.89 -4.31
C MET A 167 -5.47 -2.36 -3.68
N GLY A 168 -5.21 -3.66 -3.62
CA GLY A 168 -3.96 -4.20 -3.07
C GLY A 168 -2.73 -3.80 -3.90
N ALA A 169 -2.88 -3.80 -5.23
CA ALA A 169 -1.84 -3.32 -6.14
C ALA A 169 -1.64 -1.79 -6.03
N ASP A 170 -2.73 -1.04 -5.87
CA ASP A 170 -2.71 0.42 -5.64
C ASP A 170 -2.01 0.82 -4.35
N LEU A 171 -2.39 0.19 -3.24
CA LEU A 171 -1.80 0.48 -1.93
C LEU A 171 -0.31 0.15 -1.90
N TYR A 172 0.10 -0.93 -2.60
CA TYR A 172 1.53 -1.25 -2.76
C TYR A 172 2.26 -0.14 -3.50
N GLU A 173 1.72 0.29 -4.65
CA GLU A 173 2.26 1.38 -5.46
C GLU A 173 2.43 2.63 -4.61
N SER A 174 1.36 3.13 -4.00
CA SER A 174 1.38 4.40 -3.28
C SER A 174 2.29 4.34 -2.05
N TYR A 175 2.34 3.18 -1.37
CA TYR A 175 3.23 2.97 -0.24
C TYR A 175 4.72 2.99 -0.64
N VAL A 176 5.10 2.18 -1.64
CA VAL A 176 6.50 2.11 -2.10
C VAL A 176 6.93 3.42 -2.75
N SER A 177 6.09 4.00 -3.60
CA SER A 177 6.34 5.28 -4.28
C SER A 177 6.56 6.41 -3.28
N SER A 178 5.72 6.53 -2.23
CA SER A 178 5.86 7.61 -1.24
C SER A 178 7.12 7.48 -0.39
N VAL A 179 7.43 6.27 0.08
CA VAL A 179 8.65 6.00 0.87
C VAL A 179 9.90 6.28 0.04
N LEU A 180 9.97 5.77 -1.20
CA LEU A 180 11.15 5.93 -2.05
C LEU A 180 11.29 7.35 -2.59
N SER A 181 10.19 8.05 -2.87
CA SER A 181 10.25 9.47 -3.25
C SER A 181 10.78 10.32 -2.11
N ALA A 182 10.30 10.08 -0.87
CA ALA A 182 10.81 10.77 0.30
C ALA A 182 12.30 10.45 0.55
N SER A 183 12.72 9.20 0.35
CA SER A 183 14.12 8.79 0.46
C SER A 183 15.00 9.48 -0.60
N ALA A 184 14.53 9.56 -1.85
CA ALA A 184 15.23 10.24 -2.93
C ALA A 184 15.35 11.75 -2.69
N LEU A 185 14.28 12.39 -2.20
CA LEU A 185 14.32 13.78 -1.77
C LEU A 185 15.31 13.99 -0.63
N GLY A 186 15.36 13.08 0.35
CA GLY A 186 16.35 13.11 1.42
C GLY A 186 17.79 13.08 0.88
N VAL A 187 18.09 12.18 -0.07
CA VAL A 187 19.43 12.11 -0.68
C VAL A 187 19.74 13.40 -1.45
N SER A 188 18.81 13.90 -2.24
CA SER A 188 19.00 15.10 -3.06
C SER A 188 19.15 16.37 -2.21
N ALA A 189 18.34 16.54 -1.17
CA ALA A 189 18.34 17.75 -0.33
C ALA A 189 19.62 17.89 0.50
N PHE A 190 20.22 16.79 0.91
CA PHE A 190 21.45 16.78 1.72
C PHE A 190 22.71 16.46 0.89
N ASN A 191 22.62 16.45 -0.44
CA ASN A 191 23.75 16.12 -1.30
C ASN A 191 24.93 17.09 -1.12
N GLU A 192 24.63 18.38 -0.96
CA GLU A 192 25.63 19.46 -0.78
C GLU A 192 25.88 19.82 0.70
N VAL A 193 25.20 19.16 1.64
CA VAL A 193 25.31 19.45 3.07
C VAL A 193 26.30 18.48 3.72
N ALA A 194 27.59 18.85 3.74
CA ALA A 194 28.67 18.00 4.27
C ALA A 194 28.49 17.52 5.73
N ALA A 195 27.67 18.23 6.52
CA ALA A 195 27.39 17.88 7.91
C ALA A 195 26.42 16.70 8.07
N VAL A 196 25.74 16.26 7.01
CA VAL A 196 24.70 15.21 7.06
C VAL A 196 25.12 14.02 6.21
N ASP A 197 25.11 12.83 6.81
CA ASP A 197 25.28 11.58 6.08
C ASP A 197 24.04 11.30 5.23
N ARG A 198 24.21 11.35 3.91
CA ARG A 198 23.14 11.10 2.91
C ARG A 198 22.46 9.75 3.09
N THR A 199 23.20 8.76 3.59
CA THR A 199 22.67 7.43 3.92
C THR A 199 21.61 7.55 5.01
N ARG A 200 21.86 8.37 6.05
CA ARG A 200 20.90 8.58 7.13
C ARG A 200 19.67 9.34 6.65
N ALA A 201 19.84 10.30 5.75
CA ALA A 201 18.72 11.00 5.13
C ALA A 201 17.81 10.07 4.33
N MET A 202 18.38 9.14 3.55
CA MET A 202 17.62 8.11 2.83
C MET A 202 16.83 7.19 3.79
N LEU A 203 17.39 6.89 4.96
CA LEU A 203 16.81 5.96 5.93
C LEU A 203 15.64 6.53 6.75
N VAL A 204 15.49 7.86 6.86
CA VAL A 204 14.43 8.47 7.69
C VAL A 204 13.03 7.98 7.29
N PRO A 205 12.61 8.03 6.01
CA PRO A 205 11.30 7.53 5.60
C PRO A 205 11.14 6.02 5.83
N LEU A 206 12.22 5.25 5.70
CA LEU A 206 12.22 3.80 5.92
C LEU A 206 12.05 3.45 7.41
N LEU A 207 12.69 4.19 8.30
CA LEU A 207 12.51 4.04 9.74
C LEU A 207 11.10 4.43 10.18
N LEU A 208 10.56 5.51 9.63
CA LEU A 208 9.16 5.90 9.85
C LEU A 208 8.19 4.83 9.37
N ALA A 209 8.45 4.26 8.20
CA ALA A 209 7.67 3.16 7.64
C ALA A 209 7.71 1.92 8.55
N ALA A 210 8.89 1.54 9.06
CA ALA A 210 9.05 0.42 9.98
C ALA A 210 8.31 0.64 11.33
N VAL A 211 8.43 1.84 11.92
CA VAL A 211 7.66 2.18 13.12
C VAL A 211 6.16 2.21 12.82
N GLY A 212 5.77 2.67 11.62
CA GLY A 212 4.39 2.68 11.16
C GLY A 212 3.77 1.28 11.07
N VAL A 213 4.55 0.26 10.69
CA VAL A 213 4.11 -1.15 10.74
C VAL A 213 3.82 -1.57 12.17
N ILE A 214 4.74 -1.32 13.09
CA ILE A 214 4.57 -1.67 14.51
C ILE A 214 3.36 -0.94 15.10
N ALA A 215 3.23 0.37 14.82
CA ALA A 215 2.10 1.18 15.25
C ALA A 215 0.77 0.64 14.71
N SER A 216 0.76 0.22 13.44
CA SER A 216 -0.43 -0.36 12.79
C SER A 216 -0.82 -1.70 13.41
N VAL A 217 0.15 -2.58 13.69
CA VAL A 217 -0.07 -3.85 14.42
C VAL A 217 -0.66 -3.57 15.80
N ILE A 218 -0.10 -2.62 16.54
CA ILE A 218 -0.66 -2.19 17.85
C ILE A 218 -2.10 -1.68 17.66
N GLY A 219 -2.33 -0.81 16.67
CA GLY A 219 -3.63 -0.23 16.36
C GLY A 219 -4.72 -1.27 16.07
N THR A 220 -4.36 -2.38 15.42
CA THR A 220 -5.32 -3.47 15.10
C THR A 220 -5.98 -4.05 16.36
N PHE A 221 -5.26 -4.16 17.48
CA PHE A 221 -5.80 -4.72 18.73
C PHE A 221 -6.90 -3.86 19.37
N PHE A 222 -6.95 -2.57 19.02
CA PHE A 222 -7.92 -1.61 19.56
C PHE A 222 -9.20 -1.49 18.73
N VAL A 223 -9.29 -2.20 17.59
CA VAL A 223 -10.49 -2.21 16.74
C VAL A 223 -11.50 -3.23 17.28
N ARG A 224 -12.54 -2.74 17.96
CA ARG A 224 -13.64 -3.58 18.53
C ARG A 224 -14.98 -2.84 18.48
N THR A 225 -16.06 -3.59 18.17
CA THR A 225 -17.45 -3.09 18.17
C THR A 225 -18.36 -3.85 19.16
N LYS A 226 -19.53 -3.28 19.48
CA LYS A 226 -20.60 -3.91 20.29
C LYS A 226 -21.69 -4.49 19.39
N GLU A 227 -22.49 -5.44 19.87
CA GLU A 227 -23.46 -6.20 19.04
C GLU A 227 -24.62 -5.35 18.46
N ASN A 228 -25.12 -4.34 19.19
CA ASN A 228 -26.12 -3.38 18.67
C ASN A 228 -25.44 -2.05 18.35
N THR A 229 -24.71 -2.00 17.24
CA THR A 229 -23.99 -0.78 16.82
C THR A 229 -24.54 -0.19 15.53
N SER A 230 -24.68 1.14 15.52
CA SER A 230 -24.92 1.88 14.29
C SER A 230 -23.67 1.89 13.41
N GLN A 231 -23.84 2.14 12.12
CA GLN A 231 -22.73 2.33 11.17
C GLN A 231 -21.72 3.37 11.67
N LYS A 232 -22.18 4.44 12.33
CA LYS A 232 -21.33 5.48 12.93
C LYS A 232 -20.38 4.91 13.99
N SER A 233 -20.87 4.04 14.86
CA SER A 233 -20.03 3.39 15.89
C SER A 233 -19.03 2.40 15.31
N LEU A 234 -19.37 1.73 14.20
CA LEU A 234 -18.48 0.81 13.51
C LEU A 234 -17.32 1.57 12.82
N LEU A 235 -17.62 2.68 12.14
CA LEU A 235 -16.61 3.59 11.59
C LEU A 235 -15.73 4.21 12.68
N ALA A 236 -16.31 4.56 13.84
CA ALA A 236 -15.54 5.06 14.98
C ALA A 236 -14.59 4.00 15.55
N ALA A 237 -14.94 2.71 15.50
CA ALA A 237 -14.05 1.63 15.90
C ALA A 237 -12.84 1.50 14.95
N LEU A 238 -13.06 1.58 13.64
CA LEU A 238 -11.99 1.59 12.65
C LEU A 238 -11.08 2.81 12.82
N ARG A 239 -11.67 4.01 12.91
CA ARG A 239 -10.93 5.28 13.11
C ARG A 239 -10.08 5.29 14.38
N ARG A 240 -10.51 4.63 15.46
CA ARG A 240 -9.69 4.51 16.69
C ARG A 240 -8.37 3.81 16.41
N GLY A 241 -8.37 2.72 15.64
CA GLY A 241 -7.14 2.01 15.26
C GLY A 241 -6.22 2.87 14.39
N THR A 242 -6.78 3.52 13.37
CA THR A 242 -6.00 4.38 12.45
C THR A 242 -5.44 5.62 13.16
N ASN A 243 -6.24 6.30 13.98
CA ASN A 243 -5.81 7.51 14.70
C ASN A 243 -4.75 7.19 15.75
N LEU A 244 -4.87 6.06 16.46
CA LEU A 244 -3.84 5.62 17.40
C LEU A 244 -2.51 5.41 16.68
N SER A 245 -2.54 4.72 15.53
CA SER A 245 -1.35 4.48 14.70
C SER A 245 -0.72 5.81 14.24
N ALA A 246 -1.54 6.77 13.80
CA ALA A 246 -1.08 8.10 13.38
C ALA A 246 -0.43 8.89 14.52
N VAL A 247 -0.99 8.87 15.73
CA VAL A 247 -0.41 9.53 16.91
C VAL A 247 0.94 8.91 17.26
N ILE A 248 1.06 7.58 17.24
CA ILE A 248 2.32 6.90 17.51
C ILE A 248 3.40 7.32 16.50
N ILE A 249 3.06 7.36 15.21
CA ILE A 249 3.99 7.78 14.14
C ILE A 249 4.39 9.25 14.33
N ALA A 250 3.45 10.15 14.63
CA ALA A 250 3.74 11.57 14.85
C ALA A 250 4.71 11.78 16.02
N LEU A 251 4.52 11.05 17.12
CA LEU A 251 5.41 11.10 18.28
C LEU A 251 6.78 10.47 17.99
N ALA A 252 6.83 9.41 17.18
CA ALA A 252 8.07 8.75 16.79
C ALA A 252 8.87 9.55 15.75
N ALA A 253 8.24 10.41 14.95
CA ALA A 253 8.90 11.14 13.90
C ALA A 253 9.99 12.10 14.42
N TYR A 254 9.69 12.85 15.48
CA TYR A 254 10.64 13.79 16.07
C TYR A 254 11.97 13.14 16.51
N PRO A 255 11.98 12.08 17.36
CA PRO A 255 13.22 11.44 17.76
C PRO A 255 13.97 10.78 16.60
N ILE A 256 13.26 10.20 15.61
CA ILE A 256 13.88 9.59 14.42
C ILE A 256 14.63 10.64 13.61
N VAL A 257 13.98 11.75 13.27
CA VAL A 257 14.57 12.84 12.49
C VAL A 257 15.76 13.45 13.24
N ARG A 258 15.60 13.70 14.55
CA ARG A 258 16.66 14.27 15.39
C ARG A 258 17.89 13.36 15.47
N PHE A 259 17.69 12.05 15.56
CA PHE A 259 18.77 11.07 15.61
C PHE A 259 19.48 10.92 14.26
N ALA A 260 18.71 10.88 13.16
CA ALA A 260 19.25 10.64 11.83
C ALA A 260 19.95 11.87 11.23
N LEU A 261 19.34 13.06 11.33
CA LEU A 261 19.81 14.30 10.69
C LEU A 261 20.54 15.25 11.66
N GLY A 262 20.33 15.11 12.97
CA GLY A 262 20.95 15.97 13.99
C GLY A 262 20.05 17.11 14.48
N ARG A 263 20.53 17.87 15.47
CA ARG A 263 19.74 18.89 16.19
C ARG A 263 19.36 20.11 15.34
N GLY A 264 20.16 20.45 14.33
CA GLY A 264 19.95 21.63 13.48
C GLY A 264 18.82 21.49 12.46
N PHE A 265 18.38 20.26 12.18
CA PHE A 265 17.33 19.95 11.20
C PHE A 265 16.02 19.49 11.86
N ALA A 266 15.95 19.52 13.19
CA ALA A 266 14.77 19.18 13.96
C ALA A 266 13.93 20.45 14.22
N GLY A 267 13.06 20.80 13.26
CA GLY A 267 12.14 21.95 13.37
C GLY A 267 10.87 21.74 12.55
N ILE A 268 9.81 22.50 12.84
CA ILE A 268 8.65 22.61 11.95
C ILE A 268 9.09 23.55 10.83
N ALA A 269 9.52 22.99 9.71
CA ALA A 269 9.70 23.75 8.48
C ALA A 269 8.30 24.10 7.95
N TRP A 270 7.79 25.25 8.38
CA TRP A 270 6.91 26.00 7.49
C TRP A 270 7.78 26.33 6.28
N SER A 271 7.30 26.11 5.07
CA SER A 271 7.91 26.77 3.92
C SER A 271 7.53 28.24 4.00
N PRO A 272 8.49 29.16 4.13
CA PRO A 272 8.29 30.49 3.57
C PRO A 272 9.40 30.74 2.56
N ALA A 273 9.36 30.02 1.44
CA ALA A 273 10.22 30.27 0.29
C ALA A 273 11.74 30.08 0.53
N LEU A 274 12.40 29.77 -0.58
CA LEU A 274 13.83 29.90 -0.79
C LEU A 274 14.34 31.26 -0.30
N ARG A 275 15.30 31.25 0.64
CA ARG A 275 16.43 32.20 0.69
C ARG A 275 17.64 31.51 1.28
#